data_AF-E6WYZ6-F1
#
_entry.id   AF-E6WYZ6-F1
#
_cell.length_a   1.000
_cell.length_b   1.000
_cell.length_c   1.000
_cell.angle_alpha   90.00
_cell.angle_beta   90.00
_cell.angle_gamma   90.00
#
_symmetry.space_group_name_H-M   'P 1'
#
loop_
_entity.id
_entity.type
_entity.pdbx_description
1 polymer ?
#
loop_
_entity_poly.entity_id
_entity_poly.type
_entity_poly.pdbx_seq_one_letter_code
_entity_poly.pdbx_strand_id
1 'polypeptide(L)'
;MPRKYDNTQVRLYDEEILKLGISLYEKGKTPLELFYYLLSARRLNSFSIIVLEAEMENLGQFLKKHKRKTDLLYELDDRREICVLFCQETQVDGGIYFLKRLAKAMHSETPTIDIRSCVLGVEGTNYPVRNLLFIVLDCFVKVHSAENEEDKILWKTVK
;
A
#
# COMPACT_ATOMS: atom_id res chain seq x y z
N MET A 1 -8.44 -6.86 38.19
CA MET A 1 -8.45 -5.50 37.60
C MET A 1 -9.04 -5.59 36.20
N PRO A 2 -10.18 -4.95 35.91
CA PRO A 2 -10.75 -4.99 34.57
C PRO A 2 -9.86 -4.18 33.62
N ARG A 3 -9.50 -4.78 32.47
CA ARG A 3 -8.80 -4.08 31.38
C ARG A 3 -9.68 -2.90 30.96
N LYS A 4 -9.16 -1.68 31.08
CA LYS A 4 -9.74 -0.52 30.40
C LYS A 4 -9.76 -0.86 28.91
N TYR A 5 -10.94 -1.11 28.36
CA TYR A 5 -11.13 -1.09 26.92
C TYR A 5 -10.82 0.35 26.51
N ASP A 6 -9.70 0.51 25.83
CA ASP A 6 -9.44 1.71 25.06
C ASP A 6 -10.61 1.88 24.09
N ASN A 7 -11.12 3.09 23.96
CA ASN A 7 -12.26 3.44 23.12
C ASN A 7 -11.82 3.43 21.66
N THR A 8 -11.30 2.31 21.17
CA THR A 8 -11.07 2.09 19.74
C THR A 8 -12.43 2.09 19.09
N GLN A 9 -12.82 3.23 18.51
CA GLN A 9 -13.96 3.30 17.60
C GLN A 9 -13.83 2.12 16.63
N VAL A 10 -14.80 1.21 16.67
CA VAL A 10 -14.88 0.13 15.69
C VAL A 10 -15.07 0.83 14.35
N ARG A 11 -14.01 0.82 13.53
CA ARG A 11 -14.09 1.37 12.18
C ARG A 11 -15.06 0.49 11.41
N LEU A 12 -16.22 1.04 11.07
CA LEU A 12 -17.17 0.36 10.21
C LEU A 12 -16.60 0.37 8.81
N TYR A 13 -16.21 -0.79 8.32
CA TYR A 13 -15.87 -0.98 6.91
C TYR A 13 -17.16 -1.21 6.14
N ASP A 14 -17.42 -0.39 5.13
CA ASP A 14 -18.48 -0.65 4.18
C ASP A 14 -18.14 -1.86 3.28
N GLU A 15 -19.10 -2.26 2.45
CA GLU A 15 -18.95 -3.41 1.56
C GLU A 15 -17.79 -3.23 0.56
N GLU A 16 -17.55 -2.01 0.08
CA GLU A 16 -16.52 -1.74 -0.93
C GLU A 16 -15.12 -1.85 -0.31
N ILE A 17 -14.92 -1.30 0.89
CA ILE A 17 -13.68 -1.45 1.64
C ILE A 17 -13.44 -2.91 2.05
N LEU A 18 -14.48 -3.65 2.40
CA LEU A 18 -14.35 -5.09 2.67
C LEU A 18 -13.94 -5.88 1.42
N LYS A 19 -14.52 -5.59 0.25
CA LYS A 19 -14.11 -6.20 -1.02
C LYS A 19 -12.67 -5.86 -1.39
N LEU A 20 -12.25 -4.61 -1.20
CA LEU A 20 -10.87 -4.19 -1.38
C LEU A 20 -9.94 -4.96 -0.42
N GLY A 21 -10.33 -5.09 0.85
CA GLY A 21 -9.60 -5.85 1.85
C GLY A 21 -9.46 -7.33 1.49
N ILE A 22 -10.51 -7.95 0.94
CA ILE A 22 -10.46 -9.33 0.43
C ILE A 22 -9.48 -9.43 -0.73
N SER A 23 -9.56 -8.54 -1.73
CA SER A 23 -8.65 -8.53 -2.89
C SER A 23 -7.19 -8.34 -2.45
N LEU A 24 -6.93 -7.39 -1.54
CA LEU A 24 -5.61 -7.17 -0.96
C LEU A 24 -5.11 -8.41 -0.19
N TYR A 25 -6.00 -9.10 0.52
CA TYR A 25 -5.64 -10.32 1.24
C TYR A 25 -5.27 -11.46 0.29
N GLU A 26 -6.11 -11.72 -0.71
CA GLU A 26 -5.90 -12.78 -1.71
C GLU A 26 -4.62 -12.57 -2.52
N LYS A 27 -4.39 -11.34 -2.99
CA LYS A 27 -3.23 -11.01 -3.84
C LYS A 27 -1.97 -10.72 -3.03
N GLY A 28 -2.11 -10.21 -1.81
CA GLY A 28 -0.99 -9.74 -0.99
C GLY A 28 -0.42 -10.75 -0.01
N LYS A 29 -1.20 -11.74 0.44
CA LYS A 29 -0.74 -12.70 1.47
C LYS A 29 0.55 -13.43 1.06
N THR A 30 0.55 -14.10 -0.09
CA THR A 30 1.69 -14.90 -0.54
C THR A 30 2.95 -14.05 -0.78
N PRO A 31 2.89 -12.89 -1.48
CA PRO A 31 4.02 -11.97 -1.57
C PRO A 31 4.57 -11.53 -0.21
N LEU A 32 3.69 -11.18 0.74
CA LEU A 32 4.12 -10.79 2.08
C LEU A 32 4.81 -11.94 2.80
N GLU A 33 4.22 -13.14 2.81
CA GLU A 33 4.81 -14.29 3.48
C GLU A 33 6.22 -14.58 2.96
N LEU A 34 6.43 -14.47 1.65
CA LEU A 34 7.75 -14.58 1.04
C LEU A 34 8.71 -13.48 1.52
N PHE A 35 8.32 -12.20 1.44
CA PHE A 35 9.18 -11.09 1.85
C PHE A 35 9.49 -11.12 3.34
N TYR A 36 8.51 -11.49 4.15
CA TYR A 36 8.63 -11.65 5.59
C TYR A 36 9.61 -12.78 5.94
N TYR A 37 9.53 -13.90 5.22
CA TYR A 37 10.52 -14.97 5.33
C TYR A 37 11.93 -14.47 4.97
N LEU A 38 12.10 -13.79 3.83
CA LEU A 38 13.39 -13.24 3.41
C LEU A 38 13.97 -12.26 4.43
N LEU A 39 13.13 -11.40 5.00
CA LEU A 39 13.49 -10.46 6.06
C LEU A 39 13.95 -11.20 7.33
N SER A 40 13.18 -12.19 7.78
CA SER A 40 13.52 -13.01 8.96
C SER A 40 14.83 -13.78 8.77
N ALA A 41 15.11 -14.23 7.54
CA ALA A 41 16.31 -14.95 7.17
C ALA A 41 17.51 -14.02 6.88
N ARG A 42 17.36 -12.71 7.10
CA ARG A 42 18.36 -11.68 6.81
C ARG A 42 18.86 -11.69 5.35
N ARG A 43 17.97 -12.07 4.43
CA ARG A 43 18.18 -12.01 2.97
C ARG A 43 17.58 -10.77 2.33
N LEU A 44 16.87 -9.98 3.14
CA LEU A 44 16.23 -8.74 2.78
C LEU A 44 16.38 -7.81 3.99
N ASN A 45 16.80 -6.56 3.81
CA ASN A 45 16.92 -5.63 4.95
C ASN A 45 15.59 -4.92 5.26
N SER A 46 14.80 -4.65 4.24
CA SER A 46 13.49 -4.01 4.34
C SER A 46 12.69 -4.27 3.07
N PHE A 47 11.38 -4.06 3.16
CA PHE A 47 10.53 -3.96 1.99
C PHE A 47 9.44 -2.92 2.21
N SER A 48 8.85 -2.46 1.12
CA SER A 48 7.72 -1.55 1.17
C SER A 48 6.51 -2.11 0.42
N ILE A 49 5.32 -1.79 0.94
CA ILE A 49 4.03 -2.07 0.32
C ILE A 49 3.44 -0.72 -0.08
N ILE A 50 3.12 -0.52 -1.35
CA ILE A 50 2.52 0.72 -1.83
C ILE A 50 1.15 0.38 -2.40
N VAL A 51 0.08 0.94 -1.83
CA VAL A 51 -1.25 0.91 -2.46
C VAL A 51 -1.47 2.26 -3.11
N LEU A 52 -1.93 2.24 -4.35
CA LEU A 52 -2.07 3.42 -5.20
C LEU A 52 -3.41 3.36 -5.92
N GLU A 53 -4.13 4.47 -5.88
CA GLU A 53 -5.33 4.74 -6.66
C GLU A 53 -5.06 6.00 -7.46
N ALA A 54 -5.37 5.95 -8.75
CA ALA A 54 -5.31 7.12 -9.61
C ALA A 54 -6.31 6.96 -10.75
N GLU A 55 -7.03 8.03 -11.08
CA GLU A 55 -7.99 8.05 -12.19
C GLU A 55 -7.26 8.10 -13.55
N MET A 56 -6.50 7.06 -13.84
CA MET A 56 -5.75 6.85 -15.08
C MET A 56 -6.20 5.55 -15.72
N GLU A 57 -6.66 5.66 -16.96
CA GLU A 57 -6.95 4.49 -17.77
C GLU A 57 -5.69 3.61 -17.91
N ASN A 58 -5.81 2.33 -17.59
CA ASN A 58 -4.71 1.37 -17.64
C ASN A 58 -3.59 1.65 -16.62
N LEU A 59 -3.92 2.06 -15.39
CA LEU A 59 -2.93 2.31 -14.33
C LEU A 59 -1.98 1.11 -14.16
N GLY A 60 -2.51 -0.11 -14.19
CA GLY A 60 -1.70 -1.33 -14.10
C GLY A 60 -0.61 -1.40 -15.18
N GLN A 61 -0.90 -1.02 -16.42
CA GLN A 61 0.09 -0.99 -17.51
C GLN A 61 1.10 0.15 -17.33
N PHE A 62 0.64 1.32 -16.89
CA PHE A 62 1.52 2.43 -16.55
C PHE A 62 2.54 2.02 -15.47
N LEU A 63 2.07 1.37 -14.40
CA LEU A 63 2.93 0.89 -13.32
C LEU A 63 3.87 -0.23 -13.76
N LYS A 64 3.45 -1.13 -14.66
CA LYS A 64 4.33 -2.16 -15.24
C LYS A 64 5.55 -1.55 -15.95
N LYS A 65 5.39 -0.41 -16.63
CA LYS A 65 6.48 0.30 -17.32
C LYS A 65 7.44 1.00 -16.35
N HIS A 66 6.95 1.46 -15.20
CA HIS A 66 7.71 2.31 -14.27
C HIS A 66 8.27 1.61 -13.03
N LYS A 67 7.73 0.44 -12.67
CA LYS A 67 8.23 -0.37 -11.55
C LYS A 67 9.57 -1.03 -11.87
N ARG A 68 10.31 -1.45 -10.85
CA ARG A 68 11.52 -2.27 -11.04
C ARG A 68 11.13 -3.69 -11.42
N LYS A 69 12.07 -4.43 -12.02
CA LYS A 69 11.87 -5.85 -12.35
C LYS A 69 11.57 -6.70 -11.10
N THR A 70 12.15 -6.33 -9.96
CA THR A 70 12.00 -7.01 -8.66
C THR A 70 10.69 -6.71 -7.94
N ASP A 71 9.99 -5.63 -8.34
CA ASP A 71 8.75 -5.23 -7.69
C ASP A 71 7.61 -6.10 -8.19
N LEU A 72 6.78 -6.59 -7.27
CA LEU A 72 5.56 -7.31 -7.61
C LEU A 72 4.40 -6.32 -7.69
N LEU A 73 3.57 -6.44 -8.72
CA LEU A 73 2.43 -5.55 -8.97
C LEU A 73 1.17 -6.39 -9.11
N TYR A 74 0.12 -5.98 -8.41
CA TYR A 74 -1.21 -6.59 -8.51
C TYR A 74 -2.26 -5.49 -8.60
N GLU A 75 -3.18 -5.62 -9.53
CA GLU A 75 -4.41 -4.82 -9.56
C GLU A 75 -5.31 -5.30 -8.41
N LEU A 76 -5.95 -4.41 -7.66
CA LEU A 76 -6.83 -4.74 -6.54
C LEU A 76 -8.30 -4.52 -6.89
N ASP A 77 -8.60 -3.43 -7.59
CA ASP A 77 -9.92 -3.09 -8.09
C ASP A 77 -9.77 -2.39 -9.44
N ASP A 78 -10.22 -3.05 -10.50
CA ASP A 78 -10.11 -2.55 -11.87
C ASP A 78 -11.09 -1.39 -12.15
N ARG A 79 -12.18 -1.27 -11.37
CA ARG A 79 -13.15 -0.18 -11.55
C ARG A 79 -12.66 1.15 -11.01
N ARG A 80 -11.87 1.08 -9.94
CA ARG A 80 -11.30 2.25 -9.26
C ARG A 80 -9.83 2.46 -9.59
N GLU A 81 -9.26 1.65 -10.48
CA GLU A 81 -7.84 1.69 -10.84
C GLU A 81 -6.96 1.68 -9.58
N ILE A 82 -7.20 0.70 -8.70
CA ILE A 82 -6.42 0.53 -7.46
C ILE A 82 -5.41 -0.59 -7.68
N CYS A 83 -4.15 -0.31 -7.42
CA CYS A 83 -3.05 -1.26 -7.53
C CYS A 83 -2.25 -1.36 -6.22
N VAL A 84 -1.60 -2.51 -5.99
CA VAL A 84 -0.61 -2.70 -4.94
C VAL A 84 0.73 -3.12 -5.51
N LEU A 85 1.79 -2.52 -4.99
CA LEU A 85 3.18 -2.82 -5.29
C LEU A 85 3.88 -3.34 -4.04
N PHE A 86 4.63 -4.43 -4.20
CA PHE A 86 5.54 -4.96 -3.18
C PHE A 86 6.98 -4.74 -3.66
N CYS A 87 7.68 -3.81 -3.01
CA CYS A 87 9.02 -3.36 -3.38
C CYS A 87 10.07 -3.98 -2.44
N GLN A 88 11.00 -4.76 -3.00
CA GLN A 88 12.13 -5.33 -2.27
C GLN A 88 13.20 -4.27 -1.99
N GLU A 89 13.96 -4.43 -0.91
CA GLU A 89 15.08 -3.55 -0.51
C GLU A 89 14.71 -2.07 -0.60
N THR A 90 13.52 -1.76 -0.07
CA THR A 90 12.95 -0.43 -0.15
C THR A 90 12.39 -0.05 1.22
N GLN A 91 13.04 0.91 1.85
CA GLN A 91 12.53 1.59 3.03
C GLN A 91 11.41 2.55 2.66
N VAL A 92 10.67 3.03 3.68
CA VAL A 92 9.52 3.93 3.50
C VAL A 92 9.87 5.14 2.64
N ASP A 93 11.04 5.76 2.85
CA ASP A 93 11.48 6.94 2.10
C ASP A 93 11.69 6.60 0.62
N GLY A 94 12.27 5.44 0.32
CA GLY A 94 12.43 4.95 -1.04
C GLY A 94 11.09 4.72 -1.73
N GLY A 95 10.09 4.22 -0.99
CA GLY A 95 8.71 4.10 -1.47
C GLY A 95 8.08 5.46 -1.76
N ILE A 96 8.26 6.45 -0.88
CA ILE A 96 7.78 7.83 -1.08
C ILE A 96 8.42 8.48 -2.30
N TYR A 97 9.75 8.36 -2.47
CA TYR A 97 10.44 8.89 -3.65
C TYR A 97 9.96 8.22 -4.93
N PHE A 98 9.71 6.92 -4.90
CA PHE A 98 9.15 6.21 -6.03
C PHE A 98 7.76 6.76 -6.38
N LEU A 99 6.89 6.93 -5.40
CA LEU A 99 5.56 7.51 -5.58
C LEU A 99 5.63 8.93 -6.16
N LYS A 100 6.49 9.81 -5.64
CA LYS A 100 6.69 11.17 -6.19
C LYS A 100 7.11 11.15 -7.66
N ARG A 101 7.98 10.21 -8.04
CA ARG A 101 8.39 10.01 -9.43
C ARG A 101 7.23 9.53 -10.30
N LEU A 102 6.42 8.59 -9.82
CA LEU A 102 5.21 8.14 -10.51
C LEU A 102 4.22 9.28 -10.71
N ALA A 103 3.93 10.04 -9.65
CA ALA A 103 3.03 11.18 -9.71
C ALA A 103 3.48 12.20 -10.77
N LYS A 104 4.76 12.54 -10.82
CA LYS A 104 5.30 13.44 -11.86
C LYS A 104 5.11 12.89 -13.27
N ALA A 105 5.35 11.59 -13.48
CA ALA A 105 5.16 10.95 -14.77
C ALA A 105 3.67 10.90 -15.16
N MET A 106 2.78 10.57 -14.22
CA MET A 106 1.34 10.59 -14.44
C MET A 106 0.81 11.97 -14.78
N HIS A 107 1.23 13.01 -14.05
CA HIS A 107 0.86 14.40 -14.37
C HIS A 107 1.37 14.87 -15.73
N SER A 108 2.44 14.25 -16.25
CA SER A 108 2.92 14.55 -17.60
C SER A 108 2.02 13.95 -18.68
N GLU A 109 1.34 12.83 -18.40
CA GLU A 109 0.38 12.18 -19.30
C GLU A 109 -1.06 12.68 -19.07
N THR A 110 -1.41 13.06 -17.84
CA THR A 110 -2.74 13.49 -17.41
C THR A 110 -2.60 14.56 -16.31
N PRO A 111 -2.58 15.86 -16.67
CA PRO A 111 -2.22 16.94 -15.74
C PRO A 111 -3.12 17.13 -14.52
N THR A 112 -4.37 16.68 -14.58
CA THR A 112 -5.36 16.84 -13.51
C THR A 112 -5.62 15.55 -12.74
N ILE A 113 -4.70 14.59 -12.82
CA ILE A 113 -4.89 13.29 -12.21
C ILE A 113 -4.85 13.38 -10.68
N ASP A 114 -5.92 12.89 -10.06
CA ASP A 114 -5.97 12.72 -8.62
C ASP A 114 -5.26 11.42 -8.22
N ILE A 115 -4.37 11.49 -7.23
CA ILE A 115 -3.55 10.37 -6.79
C ILE A 115 -3.70 10.18 -5.29
N ARG A 116 -4.17 9.01 -4.88
CA ARG A 116 -4.27 8.60 -3.47
C ARG A 116 -3.36 7.40 -3.22
N SER A 117 -2.56 7.45 -2.17
CA SER A 117 -1.61 6.37 -1.92
C SER A 117 -1.23 6.19 -0.47
N CYS A 118 -0.94 4.95 -0.08
CA CYS A 118 -0.27 4.68 1.18
C CYS A 118 1.02 3.87 1.00
N VAL A 119 2.04 4.20 1.79
CA VAL A 119 3.34 3.51 1.81
C VAL A 119 3.58 2.83 3.16
N LEU A 120 3.46 1.50 3.13
CA LEU A 120 3.87 0.47 4.08
C LEU A 120 5.37 0.14 4.16
N GLY A 121 6.23 0.85 4.89
CA GLY A 121 7.60 0.40 5.13
C GLY A 121 7.70 -0.69 6.21
N VAL A 122 8.38 -1.81 5.93
CA VAL A 122 8.57 -2.94 6.85
C VAL A 122 10.06 -3.23 7.05
N GLU A 123 10.52 -3.08 8.28
CA GLU A 123 11.94 -3.22 8.68
C GLU A 123 12.18 -4.38 9.68
N GLY A 124 11.12 -5.04 10.13
CA GLY A 124 11.25 -6.22 10.98
C GLY A 124 9.99 -7.08 11.03
N THR A 125 10.07 -8.14 11.85
CA THR A 125 9.11 -9.25 11.86
C THR A 125 8.37 -9.37 13.19
N ASN A 126 8.04 -8.23 13.79
CA ASN A 126 7.28 -8.18 15.05
C ASN A 126 5.76 -8.24 14.84
N TYR A 127 5.30 -8.06 13.60
CA TYR A 127 3.88 -8.01 13.24
C TYR A 127 3.51 -9.21 12.36
N PRO A 128 2.50 -10.01 12.71
CA PRO A 128 2.00 -11.05 11.82
C PRO A 128 1.67 -10.51 10.43
N VAL A 129 1.93 -11.30 9.38
CA VAL A 129 1.63 -10.92 7.98
C VAL A 129 0.20 -10.41 7.80
N ARG A 130 -0.78 -11.07 8.43
CA ARG A 130 -2.18 -10.63 8.40
C ARG A 130 -2.36 -9.21 8.95
N ASN A 131 -1.66 -8.88 10.03
CA ASN A 131 -1.73 -7.54 10.62
C ASN A 131 -1.09 -6.49 9.69
N LEU A 132 -0.02 -6.84 8.97
CA LEU A 132 0.57 -5.94 7.99
C LEU A 132 -0.43 -5.60 6.87
N LEU A 133 -1.16 -6.58 6.35
CA LEU A 133 -2.22 -6.33 5.34
C LEU A 133 -3.32 -5.42 5.88
N PHE A 134 -3.76 -5.62 7.13
CA PHE A 134 -4.75 -4.73 7.75
C PHE A 134 -4.20 -3.32 8.01
N ILE A 135 -2.93 -3.19 8.40
CA ILE A 135 -2.31 -1.87 8.56
C ILE A 135 -2.27 -1.15 7.20
N VAL A 136 -1.92 -1.84 6.11
CA VAL A 136 -1.95 -1.28 4.76
C VAL A 136 -3.36 -0.84 4.37
N LEU A 137 -4.36 -1.72 4.58
CA LEU A 137 -5.75 -1.39 4.31
C LEU A 137 -6.21 -0.16 5.10
N ASP A 138 -5.93 -0.12 6.41
CA ASP A 138 -6.30 1.02 7.26
C ASP A 138 -5.66 2.33 6.84
N CYS A 139 -4.39 2.27 6.43
CA CYS A 139 -3.67 3.40 5.86
C CYS A 139 -4.33 3.84 4.55
N PHE A 140 -4.67 2.90 3.67
CA PHE A 140 -5.31 3.22 2.40
C PHE A 140 -6.72 3.81 2.58
N VAL A 141 -7.53 3.26 3.48
CA VAL A 141 -8.87 3.79 3.82
C VAL A 141 -8.79 5.24 4.32
N LYS A 142 -7.75 5.59 5.08
CA LYS A 142 -7.54 6.98 5.54
C LYS A 142 -7.33 7.93 4.36
N VAL A 143 -6.44 7.58 3.44
CA VAL A 143 -6.15 8.44 2.27
C VAL A 143 -7.29 8.45 1.26
N HIS A 144 -8.02 7.33 1.12
CA HIS A 144 -9.20 7.24 0.26
C HIS A 144 -10.31 8.20 0.71
N SER A 145 -10.46 8.38 2.03
CA SER A 145 -11.45 9.29 2.63
C SER A 145 -10.94 10.71 2.83
N ALA A 146 -9.74 11.05 2.33
CA ALA A 146 -9.12 12.35 2.56
C ALA A 146 -9.73 13.42 1.63
N GLU A 147 -10.14 14.55 2.21
CA GLU A 147 -10.63 15.72 1.47
C GLU A 147 -9.49 16.68 1.09
N ASN A 148 -8.42 16.75 1.90
CA ASN A 148 -7.27 17.63 1.64
C ASN A 148 -6.21 16.92 0.80
N GLU A 149 -5.60 17.63 -0.14
CA GLU A 149 -4.49 17.13 -0.97
C GLU A 149 -3.31 16.60 -0.15
N GLU A 150 -2.95 17.28 0.94
CA GLU A 150 -1.83 16.87 1.80
C GLU A 150 -2.05 15.52 2.50
N ASP A 151 -3.33 15.13 2.66
CA ASP A 151 -3.74 13.90 3.35
C ASP A 151 -3.92 12.72 2.38
N LYS A 152 -3.81 12.93 1.07
CA LYS A 152 -3.97 11.88 0.04
C LYS A 152 -2.77 10.93 -0.07
N ILE A 153 -1.65 11.28 0.54
CA ILE A 153 -0.46 10.42 0.63
C ILE A 153 -0.10 10.21 2.09
N LEU A 154 -0.16 8.95 2.53
CA LEU A 154 0.21 8.56 3.89
C LEU A 154 1.33 7.54 3.87
N TRP A 155 2.22 7.60 4.86
CA TRP A 155 3.25 6.58 5.02
C TRP A 155 3.40 6.15 6.47
N LYS A 156 3.88 4.93 6.67
CA LYS A 156 4.13 4.35 7.98
C LYS A 156 5.30 3.38 7.90
N THR A 157 6.08 3.31 8.97
CA THR A 157 7.09 2.28 9.15
C THR A 157 6.68 1.35 10.29
N VAL A 158 6.83 0.06 10.08
CA VAL A 158 6.78 -0.96 11.13
C VAL A 158 8.16 -1.59 11.28
N LYS A 159 8.57 -1.74 12.53
CA LYS A 159 9.88 -2.26 12.94
C LYS A 159 9.70 -3.58 13.66
#